data_AF-A0A2G4HCP6-F1
#
_entry.id   AF-A0A2G4HCP6-F1
#
_cell.length_a   1.000
_cell.length_b   1.000
_cell.length_c   1.000
_cell.angle_alpha   90.00
_cell.angle_beta   90.00
_cell.angle_gamma   90.00
#
_symmetry.space_group_name_H-M   'P 1'
#
loop_
_entity.id
_entity.type
_entity.pdbx_description
1 polymer ?
#
loop_
_entity_poly.entity_id
_entity_poly.type
_entity_poly.pdbx_seq_one_letter_code
_entity_poly.pdbx_strand_id
1 'polypeptide(L)' 'MTPSQLVQHFRDNQNGNKTLKTTFRNQFLGKFDFEELEGLIISCEKEIEKRAQIEIDHHIAWLESQGYTVTK' A
#
# COMPACT_ATOMS: atom_id res chain seq x y z
N MET A 1 2.29 -6.77 19.67
CA MET A 1 1.32 -6.12 18.76
C MET A 1 1.12 -7.03 17.56
N THR A 2 -0.12 -7.34 17.18
CA THR A 2 -0.43 -8.11 15.96
C THR A 2 -0.41 -7.21 14.73
N PRO A 3 -0.31 -7.77 13.50
CA PRO A 3 -0.38 -6.97 12.28
C PRO A 3 -1.65 -6.10 12.20
N SER A 4 -2.81 -6.65 12.59
CA SER A 4 -4.08 -5.90 12.61
C SER A 4 -4.06 -4.75 13.62
N GLN A 5 -3.47 -4.96 14.80
CA GLN A 5 -3.30 -3.90 15.79
C GLN A 5 -2.38 -2.79 15.28
N LEU A 6 -1.29 -3.15 14.59
CA LEU A 6 -0.38 -2.18 13.98
C LEU A 6 -1.09 -1.35 12.90
N VAL A 7 -1.81 -2.01 12.00
CA VAL A 7 -2.58 -1.32 10.94
C VAL A 7 -3.62 -0.39 11.54
N GLN A 8 -4.35 -0.82 12.59
CA GLN A 8 -5.32 0.04 13.25
C GLN A 8 -4.64 1.27 13.88
N HIS A 9 -3.48 1.08 14.52
CA HIS A 9 -2.72 2.17 15.09
C HIS A 9 -2.27 3.19 14.03
N PHE A 10 -1.88 2.73 12.83
CA PHE A 10 -1.60 3.62 11.70
C PHE A 10 -2.86 4.37 11.23
N ARG A 11 -4.00 3.68 11.09
CA ARG A 11 -5.27 4.29 10.66
C ARG A 11 -5.72 5.41 11.60
N ASP A 12 -5.64 5.19 12.91
CA ASP A 12 -6.02 6.19 13.92
C ASP A 12 -5.12 7.45 13.86
N ASN A 13 -3.91 7.29 13.31
CA ASN A 13 -2.91 8.34 13.15
C ASN A 13 -2.81 8.91 11.72
N GLN A 14 -3.73 8.57 10.82
CA GLN A 14 -3.84 9.21 9.52
C GLN A 14 -4.66 10.51 9.58
N ASN A 15 -4.35 11.45 8.68
CA ASN A 15 -5.16 12.65 8.44
C ASN A 15 -6.15 12.42 7.27
N GLY A 16 -6.91 13.46 6.90
CA GLY A 16 -7.90 13.39 5.81
C GLY A 16 -7.31 12.98 4.45
N ASN A 17 -6.02 13.25 4.22
CA ASN A 17 -5.29 12.89 3.00
C ASN A 17 -4.67 11.48 3.08
N LYS A 18 -5.00 10.69 4.12
CA LYS A 18 -4.47 9.34 4.37
C LYS A 18 -2.96 9.25 4.60
N THR A 19 -2.29 10.38 4.77
CA THR A 19 -0.90 10.44 5.27
C THR A 19 -0.87 10.48 6.79
N LEU A 20 0.28 10.15 7.40
CA LEU A 20 0.43 10.19 8.86
C LEU A 20 0.36 11.64 9.38
N LYS A 21 -0.33 11.85 10.51
CA LYS A 21 -0.31 13.12 11.26
C LYS A 21 1.13 13.48 11.62
N THR A 22 1.49 14.76 11.53
CA THR A 22 2.86 15.26 11.76
C THR A 22 3.50 14.73 13.04
N THR A 23 2.78 14.80 14.16
CA THR A 23 3.29 14.33 15.46
C THR A 23 3.64 12.84 15.44
N PHE A 24 2.73 12.01 14.93
CA PHE A 24 2.95 10.57 14.85
C PHE A 24 4.07 10.22 13.86
N ARG A 25 4.09 10.87 12.70
CA ARG A 25 5.15 10.71 11.71
C ARG A 25 6.53 11.00 12.31
N ASN A 26 6.68 12.12 13.02
CA ASN A 26 7.97 12.49 13.61
C ASN A 26 8.39 11.55 14.75
N GLN A 27 7.43 11.06 15.56
CA GLN A 27 7.72 10.15 16.66
C GLN A 27 7.99 8.71 16.21
N PHE A 28 7.35 8.27 15.12
CA PHE A 28 7.44 6.93 14.60
C PHE A 28 8.47 6.83 13.47
N LEU A 29 8.25 7.50 12.33
CA LEU A 29 9.18 7.47 11.20
C LEU A 29 10.53 8.13 11.53
N GLY A 30 10.55 9.10 12.44
CA GLY A 30 11.80 9.72 12.90
C GLY A 30 12.71 8.81 13.75
N LYS A 31 12.34 7.54 13.96
CA LYS A 31 13.18 6.53 14.62
C LYS A 31 13.99 5.67 13.65
N PHE A 32 13.62 5.70 12.38
CA PHE A 32 14.32 4.99 11.33
C PHE A 32 15.43 5.87 10.77
N ASP A 33 16.49 5.24 10.28
CA ASP A 33 17.49 5.93 9.48
C ASP A 33 17.01 6.16 8.03
N PHE A 34 17.85 6.83 7.24
CA PHE A 34 17.51 7.16 5.86
C PHE A 34 17.33 5.91 4.97
N GLU A 35 18.19 4.90 5.11
CA GLU A 35 18.16 3.69 4.30
C GLU A 35 16.92 2.83 4.63
N GLU A 36 16.56 2.77 5.91
CA GLU A 36 15.34 2.10 6.38
C GLU A 36 14.08 2.78 5.84
N LEU A 37 14.04 4.12 5.81
CA LEU A 37 12.92 4.86 5.23
C LEU A 37 12.77 4.62 3.73
N GLU A 38 13.88 4.63 2.98
CA GLU A 38 13.91 4.26 1.55
C GLU A 38 13.41 2.81 1.35
N GLY A 39 13.84 1.88 2.19
CA GLY A 39 13.38 0.48 2.16
C GLY A 39 11.88 0.33 2.41
N LEU A 40 11.31 1.15 3.30
CA LEU A 40 9.86 1.19 3.54
C LEU A 40 9.10 1.73 2.32
N ILE A 41 9.64 2.72 1.61
CA ILE A 41 9.05 3.23 0.37
C ILE A 41 8.98 2.11 -0.67
N ILE A 42 10.10 1.44 -0.94
CA ILE A 42 10.19 0.32 -1.90
C ILE A 42 9.19 -0.79 -1.55
N SER A 43 9.03 -1.09 -0.26
CA SER A 43 8.09 -2.11 0.21
C SER A 43 6.63 -1.71 -0.05
N CYS A 44 6.30 -0.43 0.13
CA CYS A 44 4.97 0.11 -0.19
C CYS A 44 4.70 0.05 -1.69
N GLU A 45 5.66 0.46 -2.53
CA GLU A 45 5.54 0.45 -3.99
C GLU A 45 5.26 -0.96 -4.53
N LYS A 46 6.00 -1.97 -4.08
CA LYS A 46 5.79 -3.37 -4.48
C LYS A 46 4.39 -3.90 -4.13
N GLU A 47 3.86 -3.53 -2.97
CA GLU A 47 2.50 -3.95 -2.58
C GLU A 47 1.43 -3.22 -3.42
N ILE A 48 1.66 -1.95 -3.78
CA ILE A 48 0.78 -1.21 -4.69
C ILE A 48 0.78 -1.85 -6.08
N GLU A 49 1.95 -2.14 -6.64
CA GLU A 49 2.09 -2.80 -7.95
C GLU A 49 1.39 -4.16 -7.98
N LYS A 50 1.60 -4.98 -6.93
CA LYS A 50 0.92 -6.27 -6.80
C LYS A 50 -0.60 -6.11 -6.81
N ARG A 51 -1.15 -5.12 -6.11
CA ARG A 51 -2.60 -4.87 -6.07
C ARG A 51 -3.13 -4.38 -7.42
N ALA A 52 -2.38 -3.51 -8.11
CA ALA A 52 -2.73 -3.06 -9.44
C ALA A 52 -2.76 -4.25 -10.43
N GLN A 53 -1.80 -5.18 -10.34
CA GLN A 53 -1.80 -6.37 -11.17
C GLN A 53 -3.02 -7.28 -10.90
N ILE A 54 -3.38 -7.47 -9.63
CA ILE A 54 -4.60 -8.23 -9.28
C ILE A 54 -5.85 -7.59 -9.90
N GLU A 55 -5.94 -6.27 -9.89
CA GLU A 55 -7.04 -5.55 -10.52
C GLU A 55 -7.03 -5.73 -12.04
N ILE A 56 -5.88 -5.64 -12.70
CA ILE A 56 -5.74 -5.93 -14.14
C ILE A 56 -6.21 -7.35 -14.45
N ASP A 57 -5.76 -8.34 -13.67
CA ASP A 57 -6.11 -9.75 -13.87
C ASP A 57 -7.63 -9.97 -13.72
N HIS A 58 -8.28 -9.29 -12.77
CA HIS A 58 -9.73 -9.30 -12.63
C HIS A 58 -10.44 -8.73 -13.87
N HIS A 59 -9.93 -7.63 -14.43
CA HIS A 59 -10.51 -7.04 -15.64
C HIS A 59 -10.31 -7.92 -16.88
N ILE A 60 -9.14 -8.55 -17.01
CA ILE A 60 -8.86 -9.54 -18.06
C ILE A 60 -9.84 -10.70 -17.96
N ALA A 61 -9.96 -11.31 -16.77
CA ALA A 61 -10.89 -12.42 -16.55
C ALA A 61 -12.35 -12.05 -16.86
N TRP A 62 -12.75 -10.82 -16.53
CA TRP A 62 -14.07 -10.31 -16.88
C TRP A 62 -14.24 -10.20 -18.41
N LEU A 63 -13.29 -9.60 -19.13
CA LEU A 63 -13.34 -9.49 -20.60
C LEU A 63 -13.38 -10.86 -21.30
N GLU A 64 -12.54 -11.79 -20.85
CA GLU A 64 -12.51 -13.17 -21.37
C GLU A 64 -13.84 -13.89 -21.14
N SER A 65 -14.50 -13.67 -19.99
CA SER A 65 -15.84 -14.22 -19.70
C SER A 65 -16.92 -13.71 -20.67
N GLN A 66 -16.70 -12.54 -21.29
CA GLN A 66 -17.58 -11.95 -22.30
C GLN A 66 -17.19 -12.35 -23.73
N GLY A 67 -16.17 -13.19 -23.90
CA GLY A 67 -15.71 -13.68 -25.21
C GLY A 67 -14.71 -12.77 -25.93
N TYR A 68 -14.14 -11.77 -25.25
CA TYR A 68 -13.05 -10.97 -25.80
C TYR A 68 -11.70 -11.68 -25.58
N THR A 69 -10.82 -11.59 -26.58
CA THR A 69 -9.41 -12.00 -26.42
C THR A 69 -8.59 -10.79 -26.02
N VAL A 70 -7.93 -10.82 -24.85
CA VAL A 70 -7.03 -9.76 -24.41
C VAL A 70 -5.59 -10.13 -24.77
N THR A 71 -4.90 -9.25 -25.49
CA THR A 71 -3.46 -9.39 -25.80
C THR A 71 -2.69 -8.24 -25.15
N LYS A 72 -1.53 -8.57 -24.56
CA LYS A 72 -0.62 -7.61 -23.94
C LYS A 72 0.06 -6.71 -24.97
#